data_AF-A0A1R3U7T3-F1
#
_entry.id   AF-A0A1R3U7T3-F1
#
_cell.length_a   1.000
_cell.length_b   1.000
_cell.length_c   1.000
_cell.angle_alpha   90.00
_cell.angle_beta   90.00
_cell.angle_gamma   90.00
#
_symmetry.space_group_name_H-M   'P 1'
#
loop_
_entity.id
_entity.type
_entity.pdbx_description
1 polymer ?
#
loop_
_entity_poly.entity_id
_entity_poly.type
_entity_poly.pdbx_seq_one_letter_code
_entity_poly.pdbx_strand_id
1 'polypeptide(L)'
;MGITSREQAFSDKIDCKFPYSNSFQAAALIAEARSISTNAEFCVLYEIVSPPASQRLPKLTQRELLAAWIENAASPLAARIADLASQVIDCGKVPTEKALNEMHEVAVFEGQYAALAVVSHLAYAGSEGVDHELIDTLEQQIRMRWDAPR
;
A
#
# COMPACT_ATOMS: atom_id res chain seq x y z
N MET A 1 -2.12 -7.95 -23.57
CA MET A 1 -2.49 -6.99 -22.51
C MET A 1 -1.20 -6.56 -21.82
N GLY A 2 -0.91 -5.25 -21.76
CA GLY A 2 0.31 -4.76 -21.09
C GLY A 2 0.25 -4.95 -19.58
N ILE A 3 1.40 -4.89 -18.90
CA ILE A 3 1.50 -5.05 -17.44
C ILE A 3 0.59 -4.05 -16.72
N THR A 4 0.64 -2.76 -17.06
CA THR A 4 -0.21 -1.71 -16.51
C THR A 4 -1.72 -2.01 -16.63
N SER A 5 -2.14 -2.60 -17.74
CA SER A 5 -3.55 -2.96 -17.95
C SER A 5 -3.99 -4.15 -17.08
N ARG A 6 -3.06 -5.08 -16.78
CA ARG A 6 -3.32 -6.18 -15.83
C ARG A 6 -3.34 -5.68 -14.39
N GLU A 7 -2.45 -4.76 -14.04
CA GLU A 7 -2.42 -4.10 -12.73
C GLU A 7 -3.73 -3.35 -12.47
N GLN A 8 -4.19 -2.53 -13.43
CA GLN A 8 -5.45 -1.81 -13.30
C GLN A 8 -6.63 -2.77 -13.14
N ALA A 9 -6.74 -3.79 -14.01
CA ALA A 9 -7.83 -4.76 -13.92
C ALA A 9 -7.82 -5.54 -12.58
N PHE A 10 -6.64 -5.80 -12.02
CA PHE A 10 -6.51 -6.42 -10.71
C PHE A 10 -6.89 -5.46 -9.58
N SER A 11 -6.47 -4.19 -9.66
CA SER A 11 -6.87 -3.15 -8.72
C SER A 11 -8.40 -3.00 -8.68
N ASP A 12 -9.05 -2.85 -9.84
CA ASP A 12 -10.52 -2.71 -9.96
C ASP A 12 -11.27 -3.94 -9.41
N LYS A 13 -10.65 -5.11 -9.49
CA LYS A 13 -11.20 -6.37 -8.98
C LYS A 13 -11.22 -6.40 -7.45
N ILE A 14 -10.17 -5.89 -6.80
CA ILE A 14 -10.01 -5.96 -5.34
C ILE A 14 -10.48 -4.71 -4.60
N ASP A 15 -10.60 -3.57 -5.29
CA ASP A 15 -11.00 -2.28 -4.71
C ASP A 15 -12.29 -2.41 -3.90
N CYS A 16 -12.17 -2.19 -2.59
CA CYS A 16 -13.23 -2.32 -1.59
C CYS A 16 -13.95 -3.69 -1.57
N LYS A 17 -13.36 -4.70 -2.21
CA LYS A 17 -13.92 -6.06 -2.41
C LYS A 17 -12.96 -7.15 -1.92
N PHE A 18 -11.85 -6.76 -1.30
CA PHE A 18 -10.89 -7.71 -0.77
C PHE A 18 -11.56 -8.63 0.29
N PRO A 19 -11.30 -9.95 0.28
CA PRO A 19 -11.97 -10.90 1.15
C PRO A 19 -11.35 -10.92 2.56
N TYR A 20 -11.46 -9.82 3.31
CA TYR A 20 -10.75 -9.64 4.59
C TYR A 20 -10.99 -10.73 5.64
N SER A 21 -12.18 -11.35 5.64
CA SER A 21 -12.54 -12.41 6.60
C SER A 21 -12.29 -13.83 6.07
N ASN A 22 -11.85 -13.99 4.83
CA ASN A 22 -11.57 -15.28 4.21
C ASN A 22 -10.09 -15.36 3.84
N SER A 23 -9.30 -15.88 4.78
CA SER A 23 -7.84 -16.02 4.64
C SER A 23 -7.41 -16.82 3.41
N PHE A 24 -8.18 -17.83 3.01
CA PHE A 24 -7.89 -18.62 1.81
C PHE A 24 -8.04 -17.80 0.52
N GLN A 25 -9.13 -17.06 0.39
CA GLN A 25 -9.33 -16.17 -0.76
C GLN A 25 -8.35 -15.00 -0.76
N ALA A 26 -8.03 -14.45 0.42
CA ALA A 26 -7.02 -13.40 0.57
C ALA A 26 -5.64 -13.88 0.12
N ALA A 27 -5.22 -15.08 0.56
CA ALA A 27 -3.96 -15.69 0.15
C ALA A 27 -3.90 -15.93 -1.37
N ALA A 28 -5.01 -16.36 -1.98
CA ALA A 28 -5.09 -16.54 -3.44
C ALA A 28 -4.91 -15.22 -4.19
N LEU A 29 -5.52 -14.12 -3.71
CA LEU A 29 -5.33 -12.79 -4.30
C LEU A 29 -3.92 -12.23 -4.09
N ILE A 30 -3.29 -12.47 -2.94
CA ILE A 30 -1.89 -12.12 -2.70
C ILE A 30 -0.98 -12.82 -3.72
N ALA A 31 -1.19 -14.12 -3.94
CA ALA A 31 -0.42 -14.88 -4.92
C ALA A 31 -0.68 -14.41 -6.36
N GLU A 32 -1.93 -14.10 -6.71
CA GLU A 32 -2.31 -13.54 -8.02
C GLU A 32 -1.62 -12.20 -8.26
N ALA A 33 -1.66 -11.28 -7.29
CA ALA A 33 -1.02 -9.97 -7.37
C ALA A 33 0.48 -10.08 -7.68
N ARG A 34 1.18 -10.94 -6.95
CA ARG A 34 2.62 -11.20 -7.15
C ARG A 34 2.94 -11.75 -8.54
N SER A 35 2.03 -12.53 -9.12
CA SER A 35 2.19 -13.04 -10.49
C SER A 35 1.98 -11.98 -11.59
N ILE A 36 1.40 -10.83 -11.22
CA ILE A 36 1.18 -9.69 -12.12
C ILE A 36 2.39 -8.77 -12.07
N SER A 37 2.70 -8.22 -10.90
CA SER A 37 3.84 -7.33 -10.67
C SER A 37 4.00 -6.97 -9.19
N THR A 38 5.12 -6.32 -8.86
CA THR A 38 5.32 -5.70 -7.55
C THR A 38 4.28 -4.60 -7.25
N ASN A 39 3.89 -3.80 -8.24
CA ASN A 39 2.89 -2.75 -8.04
C ASN A 39 1.52 -3.35 -7.68
N ALA A 40 1.12 -4.45 -8.33
CA ALA A 40 -0.10 -5.18 -7.97
C ALA A 40 -0.06 -5.76 -6.55
N GLU A 41 1.09 -6.26 -6.09
CA GLU A 41 1.26 -6.71 -4.70
C GLU A 41 0.98 -5.57 -3.70
N PHE A 42 1.38 -4.33 -4.03
CA PHE A 42 1.06 -3.17 -3.22
C PHE A 42 -0.42 -2.73 -3.28
N CYS A 43 -1.15 -3.04 -4.36
CA CYS A 43 -2.61 -2.85 -4.36
C CYS A 43 -3.29 -3.69 -3.27
N VAL A 44 -2.80 -4.92 -3.04
CA VAL A 44 -3.31 -5.75 -1.94
C VAL A 44 -2.97 -5.15 -0.58
N LEU A 45 -1.76 -4.63 -0.41
CA LEU A 45 -1.39 -3.96 0.83
C LEU A 45 -2.29 -2.75 1.10
N TYR A 46 -2.62 -1.97 0.07
CA TYR A 46 -3.52 -0.82 0.18
C TYR A 46 -4.88 -1.24 0.77
N GLU A 47 -5.48 -2.31 0.25
CA GLU A 47 -6.72 -2.87 0.79
C GLU A 47 -6.58 -3.27 2.27
N ILE A 48 -5.46 -3.91 2.63
CA ILE A 48 -5.22 -4.35 4.01
C ILE A 48 -5.12 -3.15 4.96
N VAL A 49 -4.41 -2.09 4.59
CA VAL A 49 -4.21 -0.92 5.47
C VAL A 49 -5.37 0.07 5.43
N SER A 50 -6.14 0.08 4.34
CA SER A 50 -7.25 1.01 4.10
C SER A 50 -8.57 0.27 3.81
N PRO A 51 -9.08 -0.56 4.74
CA PRO A 51 -10.34 -1.24 4.53
C PRO A 51 -11.51 -0.23 4.47
N PRO A 52 -12.60 -0.53 3.72
CA PRO A 52 -13.77 0.32 3.64
C PRO A 52 -14.35 0.64 5.01
N ALA A 53 -14.83 1.86 5.22
CA ALA A 53 -15.44 2.29 6.49
C ALA A 53 -16.64 1.42 6.93
N SER A 54 -17.34 0.78 5.98
CA SER A 54 -18.43 -0.17 6.25
C SER A 54 -17.95 -1.49 6.86
N GLN A 55 -16.66 -1.82 6.70
CA GLN A 55 -16.06 -3.06 7.15
C GLN A 55 -15.24 -2.82 8.41
N ARG A 56 -15.80 -3.19 9.57
CA ARG A 56 -15.05 -3.18 10.83
C ARG A 56 -14.08 -4.36 10.87
N LEU A 57 -12.88 -4.17 10.34
CA LEU A 57 -11.82 -5.16 10.39
C LEU A 57 -11.16 -5.17 11.79
N PRO A 58 -11.17 -6.29 12.53
CA PRO A 58 -10.43 -6.37 13.78
C PRO A 58 -8.93 -6.22 13.54
N LYS A 59 -8.23 -5.48 14.42
CA LYS A 59 -6.77 -5.29 14.33
C LYS A 59 -6.01 -6.61 14.21
N LEU A 60 -6.45 -7.66 14.93
CA LEU A 60 -5.84 -8.97 14.87
C LEU A 60 -5.89 -9.56 13.45
N THR A 61 -7.06 -9.52 12.81
CA THR A 61 -7.22 -9.99 11.43
C THR A 61 -6.40 -9.16 10.44
N GLN A 62 -6.33 -7.84 10.63
CA GLN A 62 -5.49 -6.97 9.81
C GLN A 62 -4.00 -7.32 9.92
N ARG A 63 -3.53 -7.66 11.12
CA ARG A 63 -2.15 -8.16 11.34
C ARG A 63 -1.91 -9.52 10.68
N GLU A 64 -2.85 -10.45 10.77
CA GLU A 64 -2.75 -11.76 10.11
C GLU A 64 -2.64 -11.61 8.58
N LEU A 65 -3.44 -10.70 8.00
CA LEU A 65 -3.37 -10.38 6.57
C LEU A 65 -2.03 -9.73 6.20
N LEU A 66 -1.55 -8.77 7.00
CA LEU A 66 -0.24 -8.15 6.80
C LEU A 66 0.90 -9.19 6.89
N ALA A 67 0.82 -10.12 7.84
CA ALA A 67 1.79 -11.21 7.99
C ALA A 67 1.80 -12.13 6.76
N ALA A 68 0.63 -12.53 6.26
CA ALA A 68 0.53 -13.34 5.04
C ALA A 68 1.04 -12.59 3.80
N TRP A 69 0.82 -11.27 3.75
CA TRP A 69 1.31 -10.42 2.69
C TRP A 69 2.84 -10.29 2.70
N ILE A 70 3.50 -10.19 3.87
CA ILE A 70 4.95 -10.04 3.94
C ILE A 70 5.73 -11.36 3.78
N GLU A 71 5.14 -12.51 4.16
CA GLU A 71 5.83 -13.81 4.26
C GLU A 71 6.59 -14.24 2.98
N ASN A 72 6.15 -13.79 1.80
CA ASN A 72 6.83 -14.08 0.53
C ASN A 72 6.93 -12.84 -0.38
N ALA A 73 6.99 -11.64 0.22
CA ALA A 73 7.16 -10.43 -0.56
C ALA A 73 8.57 -10.38 -1.17
N ALA A 74 8.65 -10.14 -2.48
CA ALA A 74 9.93 -10.12 -3.20
C ALA A 74 10.60 -8.74 -3.21
N SER A 75 9.83 -7.68 -2.91
CA SER A 75 10.29 -6.30 -3.04
C SER A 75 11.12 -5.86 -1.82
N PRO A 76 12.26 -5.16 -2.03
CA PRO A 76 13.01 -4.55 -0.92
C PRO A 76 12.19 -3.47 -0.19
N LEU A 77 11.19 -2.86 -0.86
CA LEU A 77 10.27 -1.92 -0.24
C LEU A 77 9.26 -2.61 0.70
N ALA A 78 8.97 -3.89 0.48
CA ALA A 78 7.86 -4.55 1.17
C ALA A 78 8.06 -4.62 2.68
N ALA A 79 9.26 -4.97 3.13
CA ALA A 79 9.58 -5.05 4.56
C ALA A 79 9.44 -3.68 5.25
N ARG A 80 9.94 -2.62 4.62
CA ARG A 80 9.87 -1.25 5.16
C ARG A 80 8.45 -0.74 5.25
N ILE A 81 7.67 -0.91 4.18
CA ILE A 81 6.27 -0.47 4.14
C ILE A 81 5.42 -1.31 5.09
N ALA A 82 5.68 -2.62 5.23
CA ALA A 82 5.03 -3.47 6.23
C ALA A 82 5.33 -3.01 7.66
N ASP A 83 6.56 -2.60 7.97
CA ASP A 83 6.91 -2.06 9.27
C ASP A 83 6.16 -0.75 9.57
N LEU A 84 5.99 0.13 8.58
CA LEU A 84 5.16 1.32 8.71
C LEU A 84 3.68 0.95 8.92
N ALA A 85 3.15 0.03 8.11
CA ALA A 85 1.77 -0.44 8.20
C ALA A 85 1.48 -1.04 9.59
N SER A 86 2.38 -1.88 10.09
CA SER A 86 2.29 -2.49 11.42
C SER A 86 2.21 -1.44 12.53
N GLN A 87 3.04 -0.39 12.46
CA GLN A 87 2.99 0.72 13.43
C GLN A 87 1.65 1.46 13.41
N VAL A 88 1.09 1.69 12.23
CA VAL A 88 -0.22 2.34 12.10
C VAL A 88 -1.34 1.44 12.62
N ILE A 89 -1.34 0.15 12.29
CA ILE A 89 -2.34 -0.82 12.79
C ILE A 89 -2.29 -0.89 14.33
N ASP A 90 -1.08 -0.90 14.90
CA ASP A 90 -0.86 -1.09 16.33
C ASP A 90 -1.12 0.18 17.13
N CYS A 91 -0.40 1.23 16.79
CA CYS A 91 -0.32 2.48 17.54
C CYS A 91 -1.23 3.57 16.97
N GLY A 92 -1.85 3.36 15.81
CA GLY A 92 -2.72 4.33 15.15
C GLY A 92 -1.99 5.44 14.41
N LYS A 93 -0.65 5.50 14.49
CA LYS A 93 0.15 6.60 13.91
C LYS A 93 1.58 6.21 13.58
N VAL A 94 2.19 6.98 12.69
CA VAL A 94 3.62 6.98 12.34
C VAL A 94 4.14 8.42 12.35
N PRO A 95 5.40 8.69 12.73
CA PRO A 95 5.96 10.03 12.58
C PRO A 95 5.97 10.49 11.11
N THR A 96 5.54 11.72 10.85
CA THR A 96 5.50 12.29 9.49
C THR A 96 6.83 12.22 8.77
N GLU A 97 7.93 12.60 9.43
CA GLU A 97 9.27 12.54 8.85
C GLU A 97 9.62 11.12 8.37
N LYS A 98 9.23 10.10 9.14
CA LYS A 98 9.44 8.69 8.76
C LYS A 98 8.63 8.32 7.52
N ALA A 99 7.38 8.78 7.42
CA ALA A 99 6.54 8.51 6.26
C ALA A 99 7.04 9.25 5.00
N LEU A 100 7.43 10.53 5.12
CA LEU A 100 8.00 11.31 4.01
C LEU A 100 9.30 10.70 3.51
N ASN A 101 10.18 10.25 4.43
CA ASN A 101 11.39 9.53 4.05
C ASN A 101 11.06 8.25 3.27
N GLU A 102 10.05 7.49 3.70
CA GLU A 102 9.63 6.29 2.96
C GLU A 102 9.03 6.63 1.58
N MET A 103 8.31 7.76 1.43
CA MET A 103 7.86 8.22 0.11
C MET A 103 9.03 8.52 -0.84
N HIS A 104 10.11 9.11 -0.32
CA HIS A 104 11.33 9.33 -1.10
C HIS A 104 12.02 8.02 -1.50
N GLU A 105 12.04 7.01 -0.63
CA GLU A 105 12.59 5.69 -0.95
C GLU A 105 11.76 4.99 -2.03
N VAL A 106 10.42 5.06 -1.95
CA VAL A 106 9.53 4.56 -3.00
C VAL A 106 9.77 5.29 -4.33
N ALA A 107 10.04 6.60 -4.31
CA ALA A 107 10.27 7.40 -5.51
C ALA A 107 11.43 6.91 -6.41
N VAL A 108 12.37 6.15 -5.84
CA VAL A 108 13.48 5.52 -6.56
C VAL A 108 13.00 4.41 -7.50
N PHE A 109 11.88 3.76 -7.17
CA PHE A 109 11.31 2.64 -7.92
C PHE A 109 10.16 3.14 -8.81
N GLU A 110 10.50 3.55 -10.03
CA GLU A 110 9.50 4.04 -10.99
C GLU A 110 8.36 3.04 -11.23
N GLY A 111 7.14 3.56 -11.34
CA GLY A 111 5.94 2.76 -11.61
C GLY A 111 5.33 2.09 -10.38
N GLN A 112 5.87 2.28 -9.17
CA GLN A 112 5.29 1.75 -7.92
C GLN A 112 4.19 2.67 -7.35
N TYR A 113 3.18 2.99 -8.16
CA TYR A 113 2.09 3.90 -7.79
C TYR A 113 1.29 3.41 -6.58
N ALA A 114 1.02 2.10 -6.49
CA ALA A 114 0.30 1.53 -5.37
C ALA A 114 1.14 1.58 -4.08
N ALA A 115 2.46 1.35 -4.17
CA ALA A 115 3.35 1.50 -3.02
C ALA A 115 3.34 2.94 -2.49
N LEU A 116 3.40 3.92 -3.40
CA LEU A 116 3.33 5.33 -3.05
C LEU A 116 2.00 5.69 -2.39
N ALA A 117 0.88 5.19 -2.93
CA ALA A 117 -0.44 5.38 -2.36
C ALA A 117 -0.57 4.76 -0.96
N VAL A 118 0.02 3.59 -0.72
CA VAL A 118 0.08 2.98 0.63
C VAL A 118 0.82 3.89 1.60
N VAL A 119 2.03 4.33 1.27
CA VAL A 119 2.83 5.15 2.19
C VAL A 119 2.16 6.50 2.45
N SER A 120 1.60 7.13 1.42
CA SER A 120 0.82 8.36 1.54
C SER A 120 -0.36 8.17 2.49
N HIS A 121 -1.15 7.10 2.32
CA HIS A 121 -2.25 6.75 3.22
C HIS A 121 -1.79 6.59 4.68
N LEU A 122 -0.69 5.85 4.90
CA LEU A 122 -0.12 5.65 6.23
C LEU A 122 0.40 6.95 6.85
N ALA A 123 0.89 7.89 6.03
CA ALA A 123 1.32 9.21 6.48
C ALA A 123 0.14 10.03 7.05
N TYR A 124 -1.05 9.96 6.42
CA TYR A 124 -2.26 10.60 6.94
C TYR A 124 -2.68 10.02 8.29
N ALA A 125 -2.56 8.71 8.50
CA ALA A 125 -2.89 8.11 9.79
C ALA A 125 -2.01 8.65 10.94
N GLY A 126 -0.79 9.14 10.63
CA GLY A 126 0.13 9.72 11.60
C GLY A 126 -0.08 11.20 11.96
N SER A 127 -0.99 11.89 11.28
CA SER A 127 -0.99 13.35 11.15
C SER A 127 -1.94 14.08 12.11
N GLU A 128 -1.74 13.97 13.43
CA GLU A 128 -2.32 14.98 14.32
C GLU A 128 -1.51 16.28 14.21
N GLY A 129 -2.02 17.24 13.43
CA GLY A 129 -1.44 18.59 13.31
C GLY A 129 -0.33 18.77 12.27
N VAL A 130 -0.23 17.85 11.31
CA VAL A 130 0.71 17.93 10.18
C VAL A 130 -0.02 18.46 8.96
N ASP A 131 0.71 19.23 8.15
CA ASP A 131 0.22 19.77 6.89
C ASP A 131 0.04 18.64 5.86
N HIS A 132 -1.20 18.20 5.68
CA HIS A 132 -1.61 17.25 4.64
C HIS A 132 -1.14 17.69 3.25
N GLU A 133 -1.00 19.00 3.04
CA GLU A 133 -0.49 19.59 1.80
C GLU A 133 0.93 19.11 1.47
N LEU A 134 1.78 18.84 2.47
CA LEU A 134 3.13 18.33 2.24
C LEU A 134 3.12 16.90 1.66
N ILE A 135 2.22 16.05 2.17
CA ILE A 135 2.09 14.65 1.71
C ILE A 135 1.54 14.65 0.28
N ASP A 136 0.44 15.39 0.04
CA ASP A 136 -0.19 15.54 -1.27
C ASP A 136 0.79 16.08 -2.32
N THR A 137 1.52 17.15 -1.96
CA THR A 137 2.51 17.78 -2.84
C THR A 137 3.63 16.82 -3.20
N LEU A 138 4.17 16.08 -2.24
CA LEU A 138 5.24 15.12 -2.49
C LEU A 138 4.76 13.96 -3.36
N GLU A 139 3.59 13.40 -3.08
CA GLU A 139 3.00 12.34 -3.90
C GLU A 139 2.80 12.80 -5.35
N GLN A 140 2.22 13.99 -5.54
CA GLN A 140 2.01 14.56 -6.87
C GLN A 140 3.33 14.77 -7.62
N GLN A 141 4.36 15.30 -6.96
CA GLN A 141 5.68 15.49 -7.56
C GLN A 141 6.31 14.17 -8.02
N ILE A 142 6.21 13.11 -7.22
CA ILE A 142 6.74 11.78 -7.57
C ILE A 142 6.00 11.21 -8.79
N ARG A 143 4.66 11.27 -8.79
CA ARG A 143 3.83 10.81 -9.93
C ARG A 143 4.15 11.57 -11.21
N MET A 144 4.20 12.91 -11.15
CA MET A 144 4.55 13.74 -12.30
C MET A 144 5.93 13.40 -12.87
N ARG A 145 6.91 13.10 -12.01
CA ARG A 145 8.24 12.68 -12.44
C ARG A 145 8.21 11.34 -13.17
N TRP A 146 7.43 10.38 -12.70
CA TRP A 146 7.29 9.07 -13.36
C TRP A 146 6.54 9.14 -14.69
N ASP A 147 5.55 10.04 -14.78
CA ASP A 147 4.72 10.23 -15.98
C ASP A 147 5.37 11.13 -17.04
N ALA A 148 6.49 11.80 -16.70
CA ALA A 148 7.18 12.69 -17.62
C ALA A 148 7.72 11.92 -18.85
N PRO A 149 7.46 12.39 -20.08
CA PRO A 149 8.00 11.77 -21.27
C PRO A 149 9.54 11.84 -21.25
N ARG A 150 10.18 10.69 -21.42
CA ARG A 150 11.64 10.57 -21.55
C ARG A 150 12.13 10.96 -22.94
#